data_AF-A0A4T0FFR3-F1
#
_entry.id   AF-A0A4T0FFR3-F1
#
_cell.length_a   1.000
_cell.length_b   1.000
_cell.length_c   1.000
_cell.angle_alpha   90.00
_cell.angle_beta   90.00
_cell.angle_gamma   90.00
#
_symmetry.space_group_name_H-M   'P 1'
#
loop_
_entity.id
_entity.type
_entity.pdbx_description
1 polymer ?
#
loop_
_entity_poly.entity_id
_entity_poly.type
_entity_poly.pdbx_seq_one_letter_code
_entity_poly.pdbx_strand_id
1 'polypeptide(L)'
;MAITTTIGASRSTTSIAIIIIGLATLAAAHAGHGHAAEGSEMNKMPLDWIIILHIITQILVWLIVFPIGMVLGSSRSKWHVPVQSAAMLVTGCLGYLSGMKHKGRQYPTSVHSTMAGIIVPYLVAQAAMGIFLKLHVLENTKLRAWVVKLHGITGKTFPVVGWVQMIFGIATVGSYCRGGSLGQCVAHYLMGSAFIAYGVVYALLLHIGAKSAVRGGYSQDFVDSTVIMLWGIVNTFTEHHGGAWSHKDLQHTMLGVLWWCGGALGMFMARKGKRSIIPAGIIIMTGYVMSAHEQAMEISTKVHAIFGYTLMAAGLTRIIDICFISDQEESSNLRAFQHLPPYLLILSGSLFMSATDEELKVADSANFDHATYAMVIFSISFLLYLLVTTNINLYLHLTRDRNPAQQEQNKDTEMQQYERLSLEESSRQPHETIFDAAEHQ
;
A
#
# COMPACT_ATOMS: atom_id res chain seq x y z
N MET A 1 20.13 -2.95 -61.55
CA MET A 1 18.91 -3.75 -61.81
C MET A 1 18.71 -4.68 -60.61
N ALA A 2 17.45 -4.82 -60.19
CA ALA A 2 16.89 -5.48 -58.99
C ALA A 2 17.62 -6.71 -58.43
N ILE A 3 17.89 -6.78 -57.11
CA ILE A 3 17.10 -7.43 -56.02
C ILE A 3 17.05 -8.96 -56.12
N THR A 4 17.64 -9.64 -55.13
CA THR A 4 16.92 -10.63 -54.29
C THR A 4 17.76 -10.99 -53.06
N THR A 5 17.38 -10.44 -51.91
CA THR A 5 17.73 -10.96 -50.56
C THR A 5 16.43 -11.28 -49.85
N THR A 6 16.00 -12.55 -49.94
CA THR A 6 15.00 -13.14 -49.06
C THR A 6 15.74 -13.99 -48.04
N ILE A 7 15.60 -13.70 -46.75
CA ILE A 7 15.52 -14.65 -45.61
C ILE A 7 15.35 -13.79 -44.34
N GLY A 8 14.28 -14.03 -43.57
CA GLY A 8 14.13 -13.45 -42.23
C GLY A 8 12.72 -13.34 -41.62
N ALA A 9 11.63 -13.61 -42.35
CA ALA A 9 10.26 -13.33 -41.86
C ALA A 9 9.58 -14.48 -41.08
N SER A 10 10.14 -15.69 -41.04
CA SER A 10 9.41 -16.90 -40.61
C SER A 10 9.33 -17.13 -39.08
N ARG A 11 10.22 -16.55 -38.26
CA ARG A 11 10.22 -16.78 -36.79
C ARG A 11 9.33 -15.82 -36.00
N SER A 12 8.92 -14.69 -36.58
CA SER A 12 8.13 -13.66 -35.90
C SER A 12 6.62 -13.97 -35.94
N THR A 13 6.14 -14.55 -37.05
CA THR A 13 4.71 -14.83 -37.27
C THR A 13 4.18 -15.97 -36.40
N THR A 14 4.98 -16.99 -36.13
CA THR A 14 4.62 -18.12 -35.24
C THR A 14 4.46 -17.68 -33.79
N SER A 15 5.32 -16.78 -33.30
CA SER A 15 5.23 -16.23 -31.93
C SER A 15 4.00 -15.33 -31.73
N ILE A 16 3.64 -14.55 -32.74
CA ILE A 16 2.44 -13.69 -32.72
C ILE A 16 1.16 -14.55 -32.75
N ALA A 17 1.14 -15.63 -33.55
CA ALA A 17 0.00 -16.54 -33.60
C ALA A 17 -0.23 -17.25 -32.25
N ILE A 18 0.83 -17.66 -31.54
CA ILE A 18 0.71 -18.28 -30.21
C ILE A 18 0.16 -17.29 -29.18
N ILE A 19 0.57 -16.01 -29.24
CA ILE A 19 0.05 -14.95 -28.36
C ILE A 19 -1.42 -14.67 -28.65
N ILE A 20 -1.83 -14.60 -29.92
CA ILE A 20 -3.23 -14.37 -30.32
C ILE A 20 -4.11 -15.55 -29.92
N ILE A 21 -3.64 -16.79 -30.08
CA ILE A 21 -4.36 -17.99 -29.65
C ILE A 21 -4.47 -18.05 -28.11
N GLY A 22 -3.43 -17.64 -27.38
CA GLY A 22 -3.46 -17.51 -25.92
C GLY A 22 -4.39 -16.40 -25.40
N LEU A 23 -4.54 -15.31 -26.16
CA LEU A 23 -5.49 -14.23 -25.84
C LEU A 23 -6.94 -14.65 -26.16
N ALA A 24 -7.16 -15.40 -27.23
CA ALA A 24 -8.47 -15.90 -27.62
C ALA A 24 -9.00 -16.97 -26.64
N THR A 25 -8.13 -17.81 -26.08
CA THR A 25 -8.52 -18.79 -25.04
C THR A 25 -8.85 -18.11 -23.71
N LEU A 26 -8.17 -17.00 -23.37
CA LEU A 26 -8.51 -16.17 -22.21
C LEU A 26 -9.89 -15.49 -22.36
N ALA A 27 -10.22 -15.01 -23.56
CA ALA A 27 -11.52 -14.42 -23.86
C ALA A 27 -12.65 -15.47 -23.88
N ALA A 28 -12.38 -16.69 -24.34
CA ALA A 28 -13.34 -17.79 -24.32
C ALA A 28 -13.60 -18.34 -22.91
N ALA A 29 -12.61 -18.30 -22.02
CA ALA A 29 -12.78 -18.66 -20.60
C ALA A 29 -13.72 -17.70 -19.83
N HIS A 30 -13.97 -16.51 -20.38
CA HIS A 30 -14.85 -15.49 -19.80
C HIS A 30 -16.35 -15.78 -19.98
N ALA A 31 -16.74 -16.74 -20.83
CA ALA A 31 -18.11 -16.89 -21.32
C ALA A 31 -18.93 -18.04 -20.70
N GLY A 32 -18.41 -18.80 -19.73
CA GLY A 32 -18.99 -20.12 -19.42
C GLY A 32 -18.96 -20.61 -17.97
N HIS A 33 -19.13 -19.75 -16.97
CA HIS A 33 -19.25 -20.21 -15.57
C HIS A 33 -20.63 -19.89 -15.00
N GLY A 34 -21.44 -20.93 -14.80
CA GLY A 34 -22.71 -20.82 -14.08
C GLY A 34 -22.42 -20.53 -12.60
N HIS A 35 -22.74 -19.31 -12.16
CA HIS A 35 -22.65 -18.95 -10.75
C HIS A 35 -23.80 -19.58 -9.97
N ALA A 36 -23.52 -20.08 -8.77
CA ALA A 36 -24.57 -20.58 -7.88
C ALA A 36 -25.53 -19.43 -7.50
N ALA A 37 -26.83 -19.70 -7.49
CA ALA A 37 -27.82 -18.72 -7.06
C ALA A 37 -27.59 -18.34 -5.58
N GLU A 38 -27.87 -17.09 -5.25
CA GLU A 38 -27.77 -16.60 -3.87
C GLU A 38 -28.70 -17.39 -2.94
N GLY A 39 -28.18 -17.78 -1.77
CA GLY A 39 -28.94 -18.55 -0.77
C GLY A 39 -29.01 -20.06 -1.04
N SER A 40 -28.32 -20.57 -2.06
CA SER A 40 -28.22 -22.01 -2.32
C SER A 40 -27.44 -22.75 -1.22
N GLU A 41 -27.71 -24.04 -1.03
CA GLU A 41 -26.94 -24.89 -0.10
C GLU A 41 -25.43 -24.93 -0.47
N MET A 42 -25.10 -24.70 -1.74
CA MET A 42 -23.71 -24.61 -2.20
C MET A 42 -22.96 -23.40 -1.60
N ASN A 43 -23.66 -22.33 -1.20
CA ASN A 43 -23.05 -21.19 -0.52
C ASN A 43 -22.67 -21.49 0.94
N LYS A 44 -23.22 -22.55 1.54
CA LYS A 44 -22.98 -22.94 2.94
C LYS A 44 -21.89 -24.01 3.10
N MET A 45 -21.46 -24.64 2.00
CA MET A 45 -20.38 -25.64 2.04
C MET A 45 -19.09 -25.07 2.63
N PRO A 46 -18.21 -25.90 3.21
CA PRO A 46 -16.91 -25.45 3.70
C PRO A 46 -16.00 -25.00 2.54
N LEU A 47 -14.97 -24.21 2.89
CA LEU A 47 -13.91 -23.85 1.96
C LEU A 47 -13.08 -25.10 1.62
N ASP A 48 -12.94 -25.41 0.34
CA ASP A 48 -12.05 -26.47 -0.12
C ASP A 48 -10.59 -25.98 -0.19
N TRP A 49 -9.64 -26.91 -0.19
CA TRP A 49 -8.23 -26.56 -0.20
C TRP A 49 -7.83 -25.74 -1.46
N ILE A 50 -8.55 -25.88 -2.57
CA ILE A 50 -8.30 -25.14 -3.82
C ILE A 50 -8.59 -23.64 -3.61
N ILE A 51 -9.71 -23.28 -2.98
CA ILE A 51 -10.01 -21.86 -2.69
C ILE A 51 -9.09 -21.32 -1.59
N ILE A 52 -8.67 -22.14 -0.64
CA ILE A 52 -7.66 -21.73 0.36
C ILE A 52 -6.32 -21.43 -0.33
N LEU A 53 -5.88 -22.30 -1.25
CA LEU A 53 -4.69 -22.07 -2.06
C LEU A 53 -4.82 -20.79 -2.88
N HIS A 54 -5.97 -20.55 -3.51
CA HIS A 54 -6.28 -19.31 -4.20
C HIS A 54 -6.05 -18.10 -3.29
N ILE A 55 -6.71 -18.06 -2.13
CA ILE A 55 -6.69 -16.94 -1.19
C ILE A 55 -5.25 -16.66 -0.73
N ILE A 56 -4.55 -17.68 -0.20
CA ILE A 56 -3.19 -17.50 0.33
C ILE A 56 -2.23 -17.05 -0.76
N THR A 57 -2.28 -17.69 -1.94
CA THR A 57 -1.40 -17.33 -3.06
C THR A 57 -1.65 -15.91 -3.53
N GLN A 58 -2.92 -15.50 -3.66
CA GLN A 58 -3.25 -14.14 -4.09
C GLN A 58 -2.85 -13.09 -3.06
N ILE A 59 -3.05 -13.34 -1.77
CA ILE A 59 -2.60 -12.43 -0.70
C ILE A 59 -1.08 -12.24 -0.77
N LEU A 60 -0.30 -13.33 -0.85
CA LEU A 60 1.15 -13.25 -0.91
C LEU A 60 1.64 -12.52 -2.17
N VAL A 61 1.06 -12.81 -3.33
CA VAL A 61 1.49 -12.20 -4.57
C VAL A 61 1.13 -10.72 -4.64
N TRP A 62 -0.10 -10.34 -4.25
CA TRP A 62 -0.56 -8.95 -4.31
C TRP A 62 -0.01 -8.06 -3.21
N LEU A 63 0.14 -8.54 -1.98
CA LEU A 63 0.73 -7.74 -0.89
C LEU A 63 2.25 -7.74 -0.94
N ILE A 64 2.91 -8.84 -1.29
CA ILE A 64 4.37 -8.95 -1.11
C ILE A 64 5.09 -8.85 -2.44
N VAL A 65 4.82 -9.78 -3.37
CA VAL A 65 5.65 -9.95 -4.56
C VAL A 65 5.48 -8.78 -5.55
N PHE A 66 4.25 -8.35 -5.83
CA PHE A 66 3.98 -7.25 -6.75
C PHE A 66 4.56 -5.91 -6.27
N PRO A 67 4.40 -5.50 -5.01
CA PRO A 67 5.05 -4.29 -4.47
C PRO A 67 6.58 -4.35 -4.52
N ILE A 68 7.19 -5.49 -4.15
CA ILE A 68 8.65 -5.67 -4.27
C ILE A 68 9.08 -5.52 -5.73
N GLY A 69 8.39 -6.19 -6.66
CA GLY A 69 8.65 -6.07 -8.08
C GLY A 69 8.52 -4.62 -8.58
N MET A 70 7.57 -3.85 -8.05
CA MET A 70 7.38 -2.43 -8.39
C MET A 70 8.53 -1.57 -7.87
N VAL A 71 9.00 -1.81 -6.65
CA VAL A 71 10.18 -1.14 -6.07
C VAL A 71 11.44 -1.44 -6.89
N LEU A 72 11.65 -2.71 -7.28
CA LEU A 72 12.75 -3.12 -8.16
C LEU A 72 12.68 -2.42 -9.53
N GLY A 73 11.49 -2.21 -10.08
CA GLY A 73 11.29 -1.47 -11.32
C GLY A 73 11.63 0.01 -11.19
N SER A 74 11.15 0.63 -10.10
CA SER A 74 11.42 2.05 -9.80
C SER A 74 12.90 2.33 -9.54
N SER A 75 13.63 1.38 -8.96
CA SER A 75 15.08 1.44 -8.79
C SER A 75 15.88 0.93 -10.00
N ARG A 76 15.23 0.57 -11.12
CA ARG A 76 15.87 0.03 -12.34
C ARG A 76 16.75 -1.21 -12.07
N SER A 77 16.34 -2.08 -11.15
CA SER A 77 17.03 -3.34 -10.87
C SER A 77 16.76 -4.38 -11.97
N LYS A 78 17.79 -5.19 -12.30
CA LYS A 78 17.67 -6.30 -13.26
C LYS A 78 16.64 -7.36 -12.85
N TRP A 79 16.36 -7.46 -11.55
CA TRP A 79 15.40 -8.41 -10.97
C TRP A 79 13.93 -8.02 -11.16
N HIS A 80 13.65 -6.80 -11.61
CA HIS A 80 12.29 -6.34 -11.87
C HIS A 80 11.52 -7.28 -12.81
N VAL A 81 12.09 -7.59 -13.98
CA VAL A 81 11.40 -8.38 -15.01
C VAL A 81 11.19 -9.84 -14.55
N PRO A 82 12.20 -10.57 -14.02
CA PRO A 82 11.99 -11.93 -13.52
C PRO A 82 10.94 -12.02 -12.41
N VAL A 83 11.01 -11.15 -11.40
CA VAL A 83 10.08 -11.18 -10.25
C VAL A 83 8.66 -10.86 -10.70
N GLN A 84 8.47 -9.84 -11.53
CA GLN A 84 7.14 -9.48 -12.05
C GLN A 84 6.56 -10.58 -12.95
N SER A 85 7.38 -11.16 -13.83
CA SER A 85 6.93 -12.24 -14.71
C SER A 85 6.50 -13.47 -13.91
N ALA A 86 7.26 -13.85 -12.88
CA ALA A 86 6.89 -14.93 -11.98
C ALA A 86 5.58 -14.62 -11.22
N ALA A 87 5.42 -13.42 -10.70
CA ALA A 87 4.19 -12.99 -10.02
C ALA A 87 2.96 -13.06 -10.92
N MET A 88 3.09 -12.62 -12.18
CA MET A 88 2.01 -12.67 -13.17
C MET A 88 1.66 -14.10 -13.57
N LEU A 89 2.65 -14.97 -13.75
CA LEU A 89 2.43 -16.39 -14.03
C LEU A 89 1.75 -17.09 -12.86
N VAL A 90 2.19 -16.85 -11.62
CA VAL A 90 1.54 -17.40 -10.42
C VAL A 90 0.10 -16.89 -10.31
N THR A 91 -0.12 -15.60 -10.55
CA THR A 91 -1.47 -15.00 -10.52
C THR A 91 -2.40 -15.60 -11.57
N GLY A 92 -1.93 -15.76 -12.82
CA GLY A 92 -2.73 -16.32 -13.90
C GLY A 92 -2.95 -17.84 -13.76
N CYS A 93 -1.90 -18.61 -13.49
CA CYS A 93 -1.97 -20.07 -13.46
C CYS A 93 -2.51 -20.60 -12.13
N LEU A 94 -1.95 -20.16 -11.00
CA LEU A 94 -2.34 -20.67 -9.68
C LEU A 94 -3.47 -19.86 -9.08
N GLY A 95 -3.53 -18.55 -9.30
CA GLY A 95 -4.61 -17.70 -8.80
C GLY A 95 -5.91 -17.88 -9.57
N TYR A 96 -5.95 -17.43 -10.81
CA TYR A 96 -7.18 -17.34 -11.59
C TYR A 96 -7.80 -18.72 -11.85
N LEU A 97 -7.00 -19.73 -12.24
CA LEU A 97 -7.54 -21.07 -12.51
C LEU A 97 -8.07 -21.78 -11.26
N SER A 98 -7.41 -21.62 -10.11
CA SER A 98 -7.91 -22.23 -8.85
C SER A 98 -9.21 -21.57 -8.39
N GLY A 99 -9.33 -20.25 -8.56
CA GLY A 99 -10.56 -19.49 -8.26
C GLY A 99 -11.74 -19.84 -9.16
N MET A 100 -11.52 -20.48 -10.33
CA MET A 100 -12.59 -20.95 -11.22
C MET A 100 -12.91 -22.44 -11.07
N LYS A 101 -11.96 -23.24 -10.58
CA LYS A 101 -12.04 -24.71 -10.56
C LYS A 101 -12.32 -25.30 -9.17
N HIS A 102 -12.46 -24.47 -8.15
CA HIS A 102 -12.79 -24.94 -6.81
C HIS A 102 -14.15 -25.64 -6.78
N LYS A 103 -14.26 -26.69 -5.98
CA LYS A 103 -15.46 -27.54 -5.89
C LYS A 103 -16.19 -27.44 -4.55
N GLY A 104 -15.61 -26.72 -3.59
CA GLY A 104 -16.23 -26.43 -2.30
C GLY A 104 -17.30 -25.35 -2.41
N ARG A 105 -17.38 -24.48 -1.40
CA ARG A 105 -18.28 -23.32 -1.37
C ARG A 105 -18.34 -22.59 -2.71
N GLN A 106 -19.52 -22.50 -3.31
CA GLN A 106 -19.73 -21.72 -4.53
C GLN A 106 -20.29 -20.34 -4.18
N TYR A 107 -20.04 -19.38 -5.06
CA TYR A 107 -20.45 -17.99 -4.86
C TYR A 107 -21.30 -17.50 -6.04
N PRO A 108 -22.31 -16.65 -5.77
CA PRO A 108 -22.99 -15.92 -6.84
C PRO A 108 -22.01 -14.96 -7.52
N THR A 109 -22.42 -14.39 -8.65
CA THR A 109 -21.70 -13.29 -9.29
C THR A 109 -21.41 -12.20 -8.25
N SER A 110 -20.13 -11.93 -8.01
CA SER A 110 -19.69 -10.97 -7.01
C SER A 110 -18.83 -9.87 -7.63
N VAL A 111 -18.69 -8.76 -6.90
CA VAL A 111 -17.78 -7.66 -7.27
C VAL A 111 -16.34 -8.15 -7.43
N HIS A 112 -15.91 -9.16 -6.65
CA HIS A 112 -14.60 -9.79 -6.79
C HIS A 112 -14.43 -10.51 -8.13
N SER A 113 -15.41 -11.32 -8.52
CA SER A 113 -15.37 -12.05 -9.80
C SER A 113 -15.45 -11.12 -11.01
N THR A 114 -16.23 -10.05 -10.90
CA THR A 114 -16.35 -9.01 -11.93
C THR A 114 -15.04 -8.24 -12.07
N MET A 115 -14.47 -7.81 -10.95
CA MET A 115 -13.19 -7.10 -10.92
C MET A 115 -12.03 -7.99 -11.40
N ALA A 116 -12.05 -9.29 -11.11
CA ALA A 116 -11.08 -10.23 -11.67
C ALA A 116 -11.09 -10.23 -13.20
N GLY A 117 -12.28 -10.14 -13.82
CA GLY A 117 -12.44 -9.99 -15.26
C GLY A 117 -11.84 -8.72 -15.85
N ILE A 118 -11.69 -7.67 -15.05
CA ILE A 118 -11.03 -6.41 -15.42
C ILE A 118 -9.52 -6.50 -15.17
N ILE A 119 -9.11 -7.14 -14.08
CA ILE A 119 -7.71 -7.28 -13.68
C ILE A 119 -6.92 -8.15 -14.65
N VAL A 120 -7.52 -9.22 -15.20
CA VAL A 120 -6.86 -10.10 -16.17
C VAL A 120 -6.37 -9.34 -17.42
N PRO A 121 -7.24 -8.65 -18.19
CA PRO A 121 -6.78 -7.87 -19.34
C PRO A 121 -5.86 -6.71 -18.94
N TYR A 122 -6.05 -6.12 -17.76
CA TYR A 122 -5.13 -5.12 -17.20
C TYR A 122 -3.71 -5.67 -17.00
N LEU A 123 -3.56 -6.86 -16.41
CA LEU A 123 -2.26 -7.52 -16.25
C LEU A 123 -1.67 -7.91 -17.61
N VAL A 124 -2.47 -8.45 -18.52
CA VAL A 124 -2.02 -8.79 -19.88
C VAL A 124 -1.49 -7.56 -20.61
N ALA A 125 -2.18 -6.42 -20.52
CA ALA A 125 -1.71 -5.16 -21.09
C ALA A 125 -0.39 -4.70 -20.46
N GLN A 126 -0.24 -4.82 -19.13
CA GLN A 126 1.01 -4.51 -18.45
C GLN A 126 2.17 -5.38 -18.91
N ALA A 127 1.94 -6.70 -19.07
CA ALA A 127 2.93 -7.64 -19.58
C ALA A 127 3.32 -7.31 -21.03
N ALA A 128 2.34 -7.04 -21.89
CA ALA A 128 2.58 -6.69 -23.28
C ALA A 128 3.43 -5.43 -23.42
N MET A 129 3.12 -4.38 -22.65
CA MET A 129 3.95 -3.17 -22.59
C MET A 129 5.36 -3.47 -22.08
N GLY A 130 5.50 -4.30 -21.03
CA GLY A 130 6.79 -4.70 -20.50
C GLY A 130 7.66 -5.46 -21.51
N ILE A 131 7.06 -6.41 -22.24
CA ILE A 131 7.71 -7.17 -23.33
C ILE A 131 8.12 -6.22 -24.45
N PHE A 132 7.21 -5.35 -24.91
CA PHE A 132 7.50 -4.36 -25.95
C PHE A 132 8.72 -3.49 -25.59
N LEU A 133 8.79 -3.00 -24.35
CA LEU A 133 9.91 -2.19 -23.88
C LEU A 133 11.22 -2.99 -23.78
N LYS A 134 11.14 -4.28 -23.42
CA LYS A 134 12.30 -5.16 -23.27
C LYS A 134 12.86 -5.67 -24.59
N LEU A 135 12.04 -5.76 -25.63
CA LEU A 135 12.46 -6.17 -26.98
C LEU A 135 13.21 -5.07 -27.75
N HIS A 136 13.35 -3.86 -27.18
CA HIS A 136 14.06 -2.74 -27.82
C HIS A 136 13.51 -2.39 -29.22
N VAL A 137 12.20 -2.58 -29.43
CA VAL A 137 11.52 -2.27 -30.69
C VAL A 137 11.18 -0.77 -30.75
N LEU A 138 11.25 -0.17 -31.95
CA LEU A 138 10.89 1.25 -32.21
C LEU A 138 11.64 2.25 -31.30
N GLU A 139 12.95 2.06 -31.15
CA GLU A 139 13.80 3.00 -30.43
C GLU A 139 13.72 4.41 -31.05
N ASN A 140 13.74 5.44 -30.21
CA ASN A 140 13.60 6.86 -30.57
C ASN A 140 12.23 7.34 -31.11
N THR A 141 11.18 6.51 -31.02
CA THR A 141 9.83 6.93 -31.39
C THR A 141 9.06 7.59 -30.22
N LYS A 142 8.15 8.51 -30.55
CA LYS A 142 7.19 9.08 -29.58
C LYS A 142 6.30 8.01 -28.94
N LEU A 143 5.99 6.94 -29.69
CA LEU A 143 5.21 5.81 -29.20
C LEU A 143 5.92 5.12 -28.02
N ARG A 144 7.21 4.78 -28.15
CA ARG A 144 7.97 4.16 -27.07
C ARG A 144 7.99 5.03 -25.82
N ALA A 145 8.18 6.34 -25.96
CA ALA A 145 8.16 7.28 -24.83
C ALA A 145 6.80 7.28 -24.10
N TRP A 146 5.69 7.21 -24.85
CA TRP A 146 4.35 7.05 -24.28
C TRP A 146 4.17 5.72 -23.56
N VAL A 147 4.62 4.60 -24.15
CA VAL A 147 4.53 3.27 -23.53
C VAL A 147 5.34 3.19 -22.24
N VAL A 148 6.53 3.81 -22.17
CA VAL A 148 7.32 3.90 -20.93
C VAL A 148 6.53 4.61 -19.82
N LYS A 149 5.90 5.75 -20.13
CA LYS A 149 5.07 6.48 -19.17
C LYS A 149 3.88 5.65 -18.71
N LEU A 150 3.14 5.07 -19.66
CA LEU A 150 1.95 4.28 -19.38
C LEU A 150 2.29 3.07 -18.50
N HIS A 151 3.26 2.23 -18.92
CA HIS A 151 3.75 1.08 -18.16
C HIS A 151 4.20 1.47 -16.74
N GLY A 152 4.85 2.63 -16.61
CA GLY A 152 5.30 3.16 -15.32
C GLY A 152 4.17 3.67 -14.42
N ILE A 153 3.08 4.19 -14.97
CA ILE A 153 1.90 4.65 -14.21
C ILE A 153 1.06 3.44 -13.79
N THR A 154 0.70 2.57 -14.73
CA THR A 154 -0.08 1.36 -14.47
C THR A 154 0.65 0.42 -13.51
N GLY A 155 1.97 0.27 -13.62
CA GLY A 155 2.75 -0.54 -12.66
C GLY A 155 2.68 0.00 -11.22
N LYS A 156 2.55 1.32 -11.03
CA LYS A 156 2.46 1.94 -9.70
C LYS A 156 1.06 1.83 -9.09
N THR A 157 0.02 1.54 -9.88
CA THR A 157 -1.33 1.32 -9.36
C THR A 157 -1.56 -0.10 -8.83
N PHE A 158 -0.57 -1.01 -8.96
CA PHE A 158 -0.69 -2.42 -8.54
C PHE A 158 -1.06 -2.60 -7.06
N PRO A 159 -0.44 -1.89 -6.09
CA PRO A 159 -0.83 -2.03 -4.69
C PRO A 159 -2.30 -1.66 -4.44
N VAL A 160 -2.81 -0.63 -5.12
CA VAL A 160 -4.20 -0.18 -4.98
C VAL A 160 -5.17 -1.18 -5.60
N VAL A 161 -4.90 -1.62 -6.84
CA VAL A 161 -5.74 -2.61 -7.53
C VAL A 161 -5.77 -3.93 -6.76
N GLY A 162 -4.62 -4.38 -6.27
CA GLY A 162 -4.51 -5.58 -5.44
C GLY A 162 -5.29 -5.45 -4.14
N TRP A 163 -5.12 -4.33 -3.43
CA TRP A 163 -5.85 -4.03 -2.19
C TRP A 163 -7.37 -4.12 -2.36
N VAL A 164 -7.90 -3.44 -3.39
CA VAL A 164 -9.34 -3.49 -3.71
C VAL A 164 -9.79 -4.92 -4.03
N GLN A 165 -9.03 -5.67 -4.82
CA GLN A 165 -9.38 -7.05 -5.18
C GLN A 165 -9.40 -7.98 -3.95
N MET A 166 -8.48 -7.79 -3.01
CA MET A 166 -8.44 -8.56 -1.77
C MET A 166 -9.62 -8.24 -0.85
N ILE A 167 -9.98 -6.96 -0.70
CA ILE A 167 -11.19 -6.57 0.05
C ILE A 167 -12.44 -7.19 -0.56
N PHE A 168 -12.59 -7.12 -1.88
CA PHE A 168 -13.71 -7.80 -2.56
C PHE A 168 -13.67 -9.31 -2.35
N GLY A 169 -12.48 -9.90 -2.24
CA GLY A 169 -12.30 -11.32 -1.89
C GLY A 169 -12.80 -11.64 -0.49
N ILE A 170 -12.44 -10.84 0.51
CA ILE A 170 -12.92 -10.97 1.90
C ILE A 170 -14.45 -10.90 1.93
N ALA A 171 -15.04 -9.86 1.29
CA ALA A 171 -16.48 -9.72 1.18
C ALA A 171 -17.15 -10.93 0.51
N THR A 172 -16.52 -11.49 -0.53
CA THR A 172 -17.06 -12.65 -1.25
C THR A 172 -17.02 -13.92 -0.40
N VAL A 173 -15.89 -14.20 0.26
CA VAL A 173 -15.71 -15.40 1.11
C VAL A 173 -16.66 -15.37 2.32
N GLY A 174 -16.80 -14.20 2.95
CA GLY A 174 -17.73 -13.96 4.05
C GLY A 174 -19.19 -13.87 3.61
N SER A 175 -19.46 -13.71 2.31
CA SER A 175 -20.77 -13.35 1.78
C SER A 175 -21.35 -12.07 2.40
N TYR A 176 -20.46 -11.15 2.75
CA TYR A 176 -20.76 -9.86 3.35
C TYR A 176 -21.18 -8.83 2.29
N CYS A 177 -21.69 -7.70 2.77
CA CYS A 177 -21.94 -6.48 2.00
C CYS A 177 -23.02 -6.66 0.92
N ARG A 178 -24.10 -7.36 1.28
CA ARG A 178 -25.29 -7.54 0.42
C ARG A 178 -26.53 -6.96 1.08
N GLY A 179 -27.53 -6.61 0.27
CA GLY A 179 -28.80 -6.07 0.75
C GLY A 179 -28.64 -4.83 1.63
N GLY A 180 -29.35 -4.82 2.78
CA GLY A 180 -29.35 -3.69 3.71
C GLY A 180 -28.01 -3.39 4.40
N SER A 181 -27.06 -4.34 4.39
CA SER A 181 -25.73 -4.16 5.00
C SER A 181 -24.74 -3.41 4.08
N LEU A 182 -25.07 -3.24 2.80
CA LEU A 182 -24.14 -2.70 1.78
C LEU A 182 -23.60 -1.31 2.16
N GLY A 183 -24.46 -0.39 2.60
CA GLY A 183 -24.04 0.97 2.97
C GLY A 183 -23.06 0.98 4.13
N GLN A 184 -23.30 0.16 5.16
CA GLN A 184 -22.42 0.02 6.33
C GLN A 184 -21.06 -0.56 5.92
N CYS A 185 -21.07 -1.61 5.11
CA CYS A 185 -19.87 -2.24 4.56
C CYS A 185 -19.01 -1.26 3.74
N VAL A 186 -19.63 -0.56 2.78
CA VAL A 186 -18.91 0.37 1.90
C VAL A 186 -18.28 1.48 2.72
N ALA A 187 -19.01 2.01 3.71
CA ALA A 187 -18.48 3.01 4.63
C ALA A 187 -17.22 2.51 5.36
N HIS A 188 -17.27 1.31 5.96
CA HIS A 188 -16.15 0.75 6.72
C HIS A 188 -14.94 0.43 5.84
N TYR A 189 -15.17 -0.28 4.73
CA TYR A 189 -14.08 -0.67 3.84
C TYR A 189 -13.43 0.52 3.14
N LEU A 190 -14.21 1.52 2.70
CA LEU A 190 -13.67 2.70 2.03
C LEU A 190 -12.90 3.59 3.01
N MET A 191 -13.51 3.97 4.14
CA MET A 191 -12.86 4.86 5.11
C MET A 191 -11.66 4.18 5.80
N GLY A 192 -11.78 2.90 6.16
CA GLY A 192 -10.67 2.14 6.73
C GLY A 192 -9.49 2.04 5.77
N SER A 193 -9.76 1.75 4.49
CA SER A 193 -8.74 1.77 3.43
C SER A 193 -8.13 3.16 3.24
N ALA A 194 -8.91 4.23 3.36
CA ALA A 194 -8.42 5.60 3.24
C ALA A 194 -7.43 5.95 4.36
N PHE A 195 -7.69 5.55 5.61
CA PHE A 195 -6.74 5.73 6.71
C PHE A 195 -5.47 4.91 6.53
N ILE A 196 -5.57 3.66 6.04
CA ILE A 196 -4.40 2.83 5.71
C ILE A 196 -3.57 3.51 4.61
N ALA A 197 -4.21 3.92 3.51
CA ALA A 197 -3.56 4.63 2.42
C ALA A 197 -2.90 5.93 2.92
N TYR A 198 -3.56 6.65 3.81
CA TYR A 198 -3.02 7.86 4.40
C TYR A 198 -1.76 7.57 5.23
N GLY A 199 -1.76 6.54 6.08
CA GLY A 199 -0.57 6.12 6.82
C GLY A 199 0.58 5.67 5.91
N VAL A 200 0.29 4.99 4.80
CA VAL A 200 1.30 4.62 3.77
C VAL A 200 1.90 5.87 3.12
N VAL A 201 1.07 6.83 2.71
CA VAL A 201 1.52 8.10 2.13
C VAL A 201 2.35 8.89 3.14
N TYR A 202 1.91 8.95 4.40
CA TYR A 202 2.66 9.61 5.47
C TYR A 202 4.05 8.97 5.65
N ALA A 203 4.12 7.63 5.69
CA ALA A 203 5.40 6.91 5.76
C ALA A 203 6.30 7.22 4.55
N LEU A 204 5.75 7.24 3.33
CA LEU A 204 6.49 7.62 2.13
C LEU A 204 7.01 9.06 2.19
N LEU A 205 6.21 10.00 2.71
CA LEU A 205 6.59 11.40 2.85
C LEU A 205 7.72 11.58 3.87
N LEU A 206 7.69 10.86 5.00
CA LEU A 206 8.77 10.89 5.99
C LEU A 206 10.09 10.36 5.43
N HIS A 207 10.07 9.26 4.66
CA HIS A 207 11.29 8.62 4.17
C HIS A 207 11.85 9.21 2.88
N ILE A 208 10.98 9.59 1.93
CA ILE A 208 11.35 10.00 0.57
C ILE A 208 10.97 11.46 0.32
N GLY A 209 9.81 11.88 0.84
CA GLY A 209 9.15 13.14 0.46
C GLY A 209 9.68 14.40 1.10
N ALA A 210 10.37 14.33 2.25
CA ALA A 210 10.90 15.52 2.94
C ALA A 210 11.77 16.39 2.00
N LYS A 211 12.62 15.78 1.16
CA LYS A 211 13.53 16.50 0.26
C LYS A 211 12.85 17.08 -1.00
N SER A 212 11.77 16.44 -1.49
CA SER A 212 11.08 16.88 -2.70
C SER A 212 9.95 17.88 -2.43
N ALA A 213 9.28 17.79 -1.28
CA ALA A 213 8.23 18.73 -0.87
C ALA A 213 8.82 20.12 -0.57
N VAL A 214 9.98 20.16 0.10
CA VAL A 214 10.76 21.39 0.37
C VAL A 214 11.15 22.10 -0.93
N ARG A 215 11.52 21.36 -1.98
CA ARG A 215 11.87 21.91 -3.31
C ARG A 215 10.70 22.60 -4.02
N GLY A 216 9.47 22.22 -3.71
CA GLY A 216 8.24 22.82 -4.25
C GLY A 216 7.66 23.96 -3.41
N GLY A 217 8.25 24.28 -2.26
CA GLY A 217 7.76 25.33 -1.35
C GLY A 217 6.52 24.95 -0.53
N TYR A 218 6.11 23.68 -0.54
CA TYR A 218 4.98 23.15 0.24
C TYR A 218 5.49 22.28 1.40
N SER A 219 4.96 22.49 2.60
CA SER A 219 5.25 21.58 3.72
C SER A 219 4.45 20.29 3.57
N GLN A 220 4.91 19.23 4.22
CA GLN A 220 4.15 17.97 4.34
C GLN A 220 2.74 18.23 4.90
N ASP A 221 2.62 19.13 5.88
CA ASP A 221 1.34 19.45 6.50
C ASP A 221 0.38 20.17 5.53
N PHE A 222 0.89 20.88 4.52
CA PHE A 222 0.07 21.47 3.46
C PHE A 222 -0.59 20.38 2.60
N VAL A 223 0.19 19.35 2.22
CA VAL A 223 -0.31 18.20 1.46
C VAL A 223 -1.37 17.46 2.27
N ASP A 224 -1.09 17.18 3.53
CA ASP A 224 -2.02 16.51 4.43
C ASP A 224 -3.31 17.31 4.63
N SER A 225 -3.19 18.62 4.82
CA SER A 225 -4.35 19.51 4.95
C SER A 225 -5.19 19.53 3.67
N THR A 226 -4.56 19.41 2.50
CA THR A 226 -5.26 19.34 1.21
C THR A 226 -6.05 18.03 1.09
N VAL A 227 -5.45 16.90 1.48
CA VAL A 227 -6.12 15.59 1.48
C VAL A 227 -7.31 15.59 2.44
N ILE A 228 -7.11 16.07 3.67
CA ILE A 228 -8.18 16.21 4.68
C ILE A 228 -9.30 17.11 4.15
N MET A 229 -8.95 18.22 3.50
CA MET A 229 -9.94 19.15 2.95
C MET A 229 -10.80 18.50 1.86
N LEU A 230 -10.16 17.90 0.85
CA LEU A 230 -10.85 17.29 -0.28
C LEU A 230 -11.72 16.11 0.18
N TRP A 231 -11.20 15.28 1.09
CA TRP A 231 -11.97 14.19 1.66
C TRP A 231 -13.17 14.69 2.47
N GLY A 232 -12.99 15.74 3.27
CA GLY A 232 -14.06 16.37 4.04
C GLY A 232 -15.19 16.89 3.15
N ILE A 233 -14.86 17.51 2.00
CA ILE A 233 -15.86 17.99 1.03
C ILE A 233 -16.68 16.81 0.50
N VAL A 234 -16.01 15.74 0.05
CA VAL A 234 -16.71 14.55 -0.44
C VAL A 234 -17.62 13.99 0.65
N ASN A 235 -17.09 13.76 1.84
CA ASN A 235 -17.83 13.17 2.96
C ASN A 235 -19.05 14.01 3.37
N THR A 236 -18.94 15.34 3.38
CA THR A 236 -20.08 16.24 3.70
C THR A 236 -21.24 16.06 2.73
N PHE A 237 -20.97 15.85 1.44
CA PHE A 237 -22.02 15.83 0.41
C PHE A 237 -22.43 14.42 -0.02
N THR A 238 -21.75 13.37 0.42
CA THR A 238 -22.07 11.98 0.03
C THR A 238 -22.72 11.15 1.13
N GLU A 239 -22.76 11.61 2.38
CA GLU A 239 -23.21 10.77 3.49
C GLU A 239 -24.74 10.62 3.57
N HIS A 240 -25.48 11.70 3.33
CA HIS A 240 -26.94 11.67 3.38
C HIS A 240 -27.51 11.26 2.01
N HIS A 241 -28.19 10.12 1.98
CA HIS A 241 -28.74 9.53 0.74
C HIS A 241 -30.23 9.84 0.53
N GLY A 242 -30.77 10.86 1.22
CA GLY A 242 -32.17 11.25 1.21
C GLY A 242 -32.98 10.67 2.38
N GLY A 243 -34.20 11.17 2.56
CA GLY A 243 -35.08 10.77 3.67
C GLY A 243 -34.94 11.65 4.93
N ALA A 244 -35.42 11.15 6.07
CA ALA A 244 -35.30 11.86 7.34
C ALA A 244 -33.87 11.73 7.89
N TRP A 245 -33.34 12.83 8.41
CA TRP A 245 -32.00 12.85 9.00
C TRP A 245 -31.93 11.94 10.22
N SER A 246 -31.01 10.97 10.17
CA SER A 246 -30.67 10.14 11.32
C SER A 246 -29.59 10.82 12.18
N HIS A 247 -29.45 10.39 13.43
CA HIS A 247 -28.34 10.85 14.29
C HIS A 247 -26.98 10.51 13.66
N LYS A 248 -26.88 9.34 13.02
CA LYS A 248 -25.68 8.89 12.32
C LYS A 248 -25.36 9.80 11.13
N ASP A 249 -26.35 10.15 10.32
CA ASP A 249 -26.20 11.04 9.17
C ASP A 249 -25.66 12.41 9.61
N LEU A 250 -26.22 12.96 10.69
CA LEU A 250 -25.78 14.24 11.26
C LEU A 250 -24.33 14.16 11.75
N GLN A 251 -23.97 13.15 12.54
CA GLN A 251 -22.62 12.99 13.05
C GLN A 251 -21.59 12.84 11.92
N HIS A 252 -21.84 11.96 10.96
CA HIS A 252 -20.93 11.71 9.84
C HIS A 252 -20.82 12.91 8.90
N THR A 253 -21.92 13.59 8.60
CA THR A 253 -21.93 14.82 7.77
C THR A 253 -21.12 15.93 8.45
N MET A 254 -21.34 16.14 9.75
CA MET A 254 -20.62 17.16 10.53
C MET A 254 -19.14 16.83 10.70
N LEU A 255 -18.78 15.54 10.74
CA LEU A 255 -17.38 15.12 10.68
C LEU A 255 -16.74 15.52 9.35
N GLY A 256 -17.45 15.38 8.22
CA GLY A 256 -17.03 15.93 6.93
C GLY A 256 -16.81 17.44 6.98
N VAL A 257 -17.73 18.17 7.62
CA VAL A 257 -17.64 19.63 7.78
C VAL A 257 -16.42 20.05 8.59
N LEU A 258 -16.17 19.35 9.70
CA LEU A 258 -14.96 19.54 10.51
C LEU A 258 -13.69 19.35 9.66
N TRP A 259 -13.65 18.29 8.85
CA TRP A 259 -12.50 17.96 8.02
C TRP A 259 -12.24 19.03 6.96
N TRP A 260 -13.25 19.47 6.20
CA TRP A 260 -12.96 20.44 5.15
C TRP A 260 -12.67 21.85 5.68
N CYS A 261 -13.39 22.31 6.70
CA CYS A 261 -13.10 23.58 7.36
C CYS A 261 -11.70 23.58 8.00
N GLY A 262 -11.38 22.51 8.75
CA GLY A 262 -10.08 22.35 9.39
C GLY A 262 -8.94 22.19 8.38
N GLY A 263 -9.17 21.44 7.29
CA GLY A 263 -8.21 21.28 6.21
C GLY A 263 -7.90 22.60 5.51
N ALA A 264 -8.91 23.44 5.23
CA ALA A 264 -8.70 24.77 4.68
C ALA A 264 -7.85 25.67 5.61
N LEU A 265 -8.12 25.63 6.93
CA LEU A 265 -7.29 26.32 7.94
C LEU A 265 -5.86 25.78 7.95
N GLY A 266 -5.69 24.46 7.93
CA GLY A 266 -4.40 23.78 7.89
C GLY A 266 -3.57 24.20 6.67
N MET A 267 -4.19 24.23 5.48
CA MET A 267 -3.56 24.73 4.26
C MET A 267 -3.10 26.18 4.41
N PHE A 268 -3.96 27.04 4.98
CA PHE A 268 -3.62 28.46 5.17
C PHE A 268 -2.43 28.66 6.11
N MET A 269 -2.37 27.90 7.22
CA MET A 269 -1.28 27.96 8.20
C MET A 269 0.03 27.34 7.68
N ALA A 270 -0.08 26.31 6.84
CA ALA A 270 1.05 25.58 6.27
C ALA A 270 1.68 26.26 5.02
N ARG A 271 1.18 27.44 4.61
CA ARG A 271 1.71 28.19 3.47
C ARG A 271 3.19 28.54 3.66
N LYS A 272 3.91 28.65 2.53
CA LYS A 272 5.35 28.99 2.49
C LYS A 272 6.22 27.99 3.25
N GLY A 273 5.89 26.70 3.17
CA GLY A 273 6.66 25.63 3.80
C GLY A 273 6.58 25.55 5.32
N LYS A 274 5.68 26.30 5.98
CA LYS A 274 5.52 26.24 7.44
C LYS A 274 4.90 24.91 7.88
N ARG A 275 5.37 24.36 9.00
CA ARG A 275 4.74 23.21 9.66
C ARG A 275 3.47 23.65 10.39
N SER A 276 2.48 22.77 10.50
CA SER A 276 1.18 23.03 11.11
C SER A 276 0.65 21.80 11.83
N ILE A 277 0.17 21.99 13.06
CA ILE A 277 -0.43 20.93 13.89
C ILE A 277 -1.92 20.71 13.58
N ILE A 278 -2.54 21.57 12.76
CA ILE A 278 -3.98 21.53 12.49
C ILE A 278 -4.45 20.16 11.96
N PRO A 279 -3.78 19.52 10.99
CA PRO A 279 -4.13 18.16 10.56
C PRO A 279 -4.19 17.16 11.71
N ALA A 280 -3.21 17.20 12.62
CA ALA A 280 -3.16 16.31 13.77
C ALA A 280 -4.32 16.57 14.75
N GLY A 281 -4.69 17.84 14.96
CA GLY A 281 -5.85 18.21 15.77
C GLY A 281 -7.18 17.68 15.20
N ILE A 282 -7.37 17.73 13.88
CA ILE A 282 -8.57 17.17 13.21
C ILE A 282 -8.65 15.66 13.41
N ILE A 283 -7.52 14.97 13.30
CA ILE A 283 -7.42 13.52 13.53
C ILE A 283 -7.75 13.17 14.99
N ILE A 284 -7.27 13.95 15.97
CA ILE A 284 -7.63 13.77 17.38
C ILE A 284 -9.14 13.96 17.61
N MET A 285 -9.71 15.05 17.09
CA MET A 285 -11.14 15.32 17.25
C MET A 285 -12.00 14.23 16.60
N THR A 286 -11.57 13.73 15.44
CA THR A 286 -12.22 12.58 14.79
C THR A 286 -12.17 11.35 15.69
N GLY A 287 -11.00 11.04 16.26
CA GLY A 287 -10.85 9.91 17.18
C GLY A 287 -11.72 10.04 18.42
N TYR A 288 -11.84 11.25 18.99
CA TYR A 288 -12.73 11.52 20.12
C TYR A 288 -14.19 11.25 19.77
N VAL A 289 -14.71 11.84 18.68
CA VAL A 289 -16.11 11.64 18.25
C VAL A 289 -16.39 10.17 17.98
N MET A 290 -15.48 9.48 17.31
CA MET A 290 -15.63 8.06 16.98
C MET A 290 -15.51 7.16 18.20
N SER A 291 -14.76 7.57 19.23
CA SER A 291 -14.67 6.81 20.47
C SER A 291 -15.98 6.79 21.28
N ALA A 292 -16.83 7.80 21.06
CA ALA A 292 -18.16 7.93 21.65
C ALA A 292 -19.29 7.50 20.69
N HIS A 293 -18.95 6.93 19.53
CA HIS A 293 -19.94 6.57 18.52
C HIS A 293 -20.60 5.22 18.85
N GLU A 294 -21.83 5.28 19.36
CA GLU A 294 -22.62 4.09 19.71
C GLU A 294 -22.99 3.27 18.46
N GLN A 295 -22.81 1.96 18.54
CA GLN A 295 -23.19 1.00 17.50
C GLN A 295 -24.31 0.08 17.99
N ALA A 296 -24.94 -0.63 17.05
CA ALA A 296 -26.03 -1.57 17.36
C ALA A 296 -25.58 -2.76 18.22
N MET A 297 -24.28 -3.08 18.22
CA MET A 297 -23.71 -4.19 18.99
C MET A 297 -22.64 -3.68 19.95
N GLU A 298 -22.59 -4.24 21.17
CA GLU A 298 -21.61 -3.84 22.17
C GLU A 298 -20.17 -4.06 21.69
N ILE A 299 -19.87 -5.22 21.09
CA ILE A 299 -18.55 -5.50 20.51
C ILE A 299 -18.14 -4.44 19.48
N SER A 300 -19.08 -3.98 18.65
CA SER A 300 -18.84 -2.94 17.64
C SER A 300 -18.55 -1.60 18.28
N THR A 301 -19.33 -1.19 19.28
CA THR A 301 -19.09 0.03 20.06
C THR A 301 -17.70 0.02 20.70
N LYS A 302 -17.27 -1.11 21.28
CA LYS A 302 -15.94 -1.23 21.90
C LYS A 302 -14.80 -1.21 20.87
N VAL A 303 -14.96 -1.87 19.71
CA VAL A 303 -13.96 -1.82 18.64
C VAL A 303 -13.84 -0.42 18.04
N HIS A 304 -14.96 0.29 17.84
CA HIS A 304 -14.97 1.70 17.43
C HIS A 304 -14.30 2.61 18.46
N ALA A 305 -14.47 2.33 19.76
CA ALA A 305 -13.74 3.02 20.82
C ALA A 305 -12.22 2.84 20.70
N ILE A 306 -11.73 1.61 20.48
CA ILE A 306 -10.30 1.32 20.27
C ILE A 306 -9.78 2.03 19.01
N PHE A 307 -10.57 2.03 17.92
CA PHE A 307 -10.28 2.80 16.71
C PHE A 307 -10.10 4.29 17.02
N GLY A 308 -11.03 4.89 17.76
CA GLY A 308 -11.01 6.29 18.17
C GLY A 308 -9.78 6.64 19.02
N TYR A 309 -9.48 5.83 20.03
CA TYR A 309 -8.29 6.03 20.88
C TYR A 309 -6.98 5.90 20.08
N THR A 310 -6.92 4.95 19.14
CA THR A 310 -5.76 4.81 18.26
C THR A 310 -5.57 6.04 17.39
N LEU A 311 -6.67 6.60 16.86
CA LEU A 311 -6.63 7.79 16.02
C LEU A 311 -6.21 9.03 16.82
N MET A 312 -6.69 9.17 18.07
CA MET A 312 -6.21 10.19 19.00
C MET A 312 -4.72 10.06 19.28
N ALA A 313 -4.22 8.84 19.51
CA ALA A 313 -2.80 8.58 19.71
C ALA A 313 -1.97 8.91 18.46
N ALA A 314 -2.48 8.61 17.25
CA ALA A 314 -1.84 8.97 15.99
C ALA A 314 -1.66 10.49 15.86
N GLY A 315 -2.71 11.26 16.16
CA GLY A 315 -2.63 12.72 16.15
C GLY A 315 -1.72 13.28 17.24
N LEU A 316 -1.75 12.73 18.46
CA LEU A 316 -0.88 13.17 19.55
C LEU A 316 0.61 12.92 19.23
N THR A 317 0.95 11.71 18.80
CA THR A 317 2.32 11.37 18.39
C THR A 317 2.78 12.23 17.22
N ARG A 318 1.89 12.60 16.30
CA ARG A 318 2.20 13.55 15.25
C ARG A 318 2.47 14.97 15.76
N ILE A 319 1.71 15.47 16.73
CA ILE A 319 1.99 16.78 17.35
C ILE A 319 3.37 16.74 18.00
N ILE A 320 3.69 15.66 18.72
CA ILE A 320 5.00 15.49 19.35
C ILE A 320 6.11 15.48 18.28
N ASP A 321 5.88 14.76 17.17
CA ASP A 321 6.83 14.72 16.06
C ASP A 321 7.09 16.12 15.47
N ILE A 322 6.02 16.86 15.15
CA ILE A 322 6.12 18.20 14.55
C ILE A 322 6.78 19.22 15.49
N CYS A 323 6.47 19.17 16.78
CA CYS A 323 6.90 20.19 17.74
C CYS A 323 8.27 19.94 18.35
N PHE A 324 8.69 18.68 18.51
CA PHE A 324 9.88 18.34 19.33
C PHE A 324 10.90 17.45 18.63
N ILE A 325 10.54 16.79 17.54
CA ILE A 325 11.37 15.77 16.93
C ILE A 325 11.83 16.29 15.58
N SER A 326 10.92 16.44 14.62
CA SER A 326 11.23 16.85 13.25
C SER A 326 11.87 18.25 13.19
N ASP A 327 13.20 18.29 13.10
CA ASP A 327 13.93 19.49 12.73
C ASP A 327 13.77 19.75 11.23
N GLN A 328 13.74 21.02 10.81
CA GLN A 328 13.57 21.39 9.41
C GLN A 328 14.75 20.96 8.53
N GLU A 329 15.88 20.58 9.13
CA GLU A 329 17.10 20.14 8.45
C GLU A 329 17.37 18.64 8.70
N GLU A 330 17.21 17.87 7.62
CA GLU A 330 17.85 16.58 7.31
C GLU A 330 18.37 15.70 8.46
N SER A 331 17.66 14.60 8.73
CA SER A 331 18.34 13.33 8.96
C SER A 331 17.91 12.32 7.89
N SER A 332 18.91 11.65 7.29
CA SER A 332 18.71 10.53 6.36
C SER A 332 18.09 9.29 7.04
N ASN A 333 18.08 9.27 8.37
CA ASN A 333 17.56 8.19 9.20
C ASN A 333 16.37 8.69 10.02
N LEU A 334 15.21 8.04 9.86
CA LEU A 334 14.05 8.29 10.72
C LEU A 334 14.37 7.83 12.14
N ARG A 335 13.90 8.60 13.12
CA ARG A 335 13.88 8.15 14.52
C ARG A 335 12.75 7.15 14.73
N ALA A 336 12.97 6.21 15.66
CA ALA A 336 11.98 5.19 16.02
C ALA A 336 10.59 5.79 16.31
N PHE A 337 10.53 6.93 16.99
CA PHE A 337 9.28 7.61 17.31
C PHE A 337 8.50 8.08 16.07
N GLN A 338 9.18 8.47 14.99
CA GLN A 338 8.55 8.97 13.76
C GLN A 338 7.81 7.86 12.99
N HIS A 339 8.03 6.60 13.36
CA HIS A 339 7.25 5.48 12.85
C HIS A 339 5.87 5.35 13.52
N LEU A 340 5.64 5.95 14.69
CA LEU A 340 4.38 5.82 15.42
C LEU A 340 3.20 6.46 14.67
N PRO A 341 3.26 7.73 14.19
CA PRO A 341 2.12 8.33 13.50
C PRO A 341 1.62 7.53 12.29
N PRO A 342 2.46 7.14 11.30
CA PRO A 342 1.97 6.36 10.15
C PRO A 342 1.51 4.95 10.54
N TYR A 343 2.15 4.30 11.52
CA TYR A 343 1.71 3.00 12.02
C TYR A 343 0.32 3.09 12.66
N LEU A 344 0.10 4.05 13.55
CA LEU A 344 -1.18 4.22 14.24
C LEU A 344 -2.32 4.58 13.27
N LEU A 345 -2.03 5.31 12.18
CA LEU A 345 -3.01 5.52 11.10
C LEU A 345 -3.37 4.23 10.37
N ILE A 346 -2.40 3.36 10.07
CA ILE A 346 -2.64 2.05 9.45
C ILE A 346 -3.42 1.13 10.40
N LEU A 347 -3.06 1.11 11.68
CA LEU A 347 -3.78 0.34 12.70
C LEU A 347 -5.22 0.83 12.84
N SER A 348 -5.42 2.15 12.96
CA SER A 348 -6.74 2.77 13.05
C SER A 348 -7.59 2.42 11.82
N GLY A 349 -7.05 2.56 10.61
CA GLY A 349 -7.75 2.15 9.40
C GLY A 349 -8.07 0.66 9.32
N SER A 350 -7.19 -0.19 9.85
CA SER A 350 -7.42 -1.65 9.91
C SER A 350 -8.54 -2.01 10.89
N LEU A 351 -8.58 -1.39 12.07
CA LEU A 351 -9.65 -1.55 13.06
C LEU A 351 -11.00 -1.10 12.51
N PHE A 352 -11.03 0.05 11.85
CA PHE A 352 -12.27 0.58 11.26
C PHE A 352 -12.75 -0.29 10.09
N MET A 353 -11.83 -0.73 9.23
CA MET A 353 -12.16 -1.60 8.11
C MET A 353 -12.79 -2.93 8.57
N SER A 354 -12.34 -3.48 9.70
CA SER A 354 -12.80 -4.77 10.22
C SER A 354 -13.98 -4.66 11.18
N ALA A 355 -14.54 -3.46 11.39
CA ALA A 355 -15.64 -3.23 12.33
C ALA A 355 -17.02 -3.27 11.66
N THR A 356 -17.18 -4.05 10.57
CA THR A 356 -18.49 -4.23 9.94
C THR A 356 -19.42 -5.04 10.84
N ASP A 357 -20.73 -4.77 10.78
CA ASP A 357 -21.70 -5.49 11.60
C ASP A 357 -21.69 -6.99 11.29
N GLU A 358 -21.46 -7.38 10.04
CA GLU A 358 -21.46 -8.78 9.62
C GLU A 358 -20.20 -9.51 10.09
N GLU A 359 -19.02 -8.91 9.97
CA GLU A 359 -17.76 -9.50 10.47
C GLU A 359 -17.77 -9.63 12.00
N LEU A 360 -18.23 -8.60 12.70
CA LEU A 360 -18.27 -8.61 14.15
C LEU A 360 -19.32 -9.58 14.72
N LYS A 361 -20.45 -9.79 14.03
CA LYS A 361 -21.39 -10.87 14.39
C LYS A 361 -20.74 -12.24 14.29
N VAL A 362 -19.94 -12.47 13.24
CA VAL A 362 -19.22 -13.73 13.07
C VAL A 362 -18.17 -13.89 14.18
N ALA A 363 -17.42 -12.85 14.50
CA ALA A 363 -16.46 -12.85 15.59
C ALA A 363 -17.13 -13.15 16.95
N ASP A 364 -18.21 -12.45 17.28
CA ASP A 364 -18.98 -12.63 18.52
C ASP A 364 -19.54 -14.05 18.61
N SER A 365 -20.09 -14.58 17.52
CA SER A 365 -20.57 -15.98 17.46
C SER A 365 -19.47 -17.02 17.65
N ALA A 366 -18.21 -16.66 17.38
CA ALA A 366 -17.03 -17.49 17.61
C ALA A 366 -16.42 -17.28 19.01
N ASN A 367 -17.11 -16.56 19.91
CA ASN A 367 -16.66 -16.19 21.26
C ASN A 367 -15.42 -15.30 21.30
N PHE A 368 -15.20 -14.47 20.28
CA PHE A 368 -14.19 -13.41 20.34
C PHE A 368 -14.76 -12.22 21.10
N ASP A 369 -14.10 -11.81 22.18
CA ASP A 369 -14.35 -10.50 22.76
C ASP A 369 -13.64 -9.39 21.96
N HIS A 370 -14.03 -8.14 22.21
CA HIS A 370 -13.47 -6.97 21.54
C HIS A 370 -11.94 -6.86 21.67
N ALA A 371 -11.37 -7.28 22.81
CA ALA A 371 -9.94 -7.23 23.06
C ALA A 371 -9.17 -8.28 22.24
N THR A 372 -9.63 -9.54 22.25
CA THR A 372 -9.06 -10.62 21.44
C THR A 372 -9.15 -10.29 19.95
N TYR A 373 -10.31 -9.77 19.52
CA TYR A 373 -10.49 -9.30 18.15
C TYR A 373 -9.48 -8.20 17.80
N ALA A 374 -9.34 -7.17 18.64
CA ALA A 374 -8.39 -6.08 18.42
C ALA A 374 -6.94 -6.57 18.34
N MET A 375 -6.52 -7.53 19.17
CA MET A 375 -5.15 -8.08 19.11
C MET A 375 -4.83 -8.77 17.78
N VAL A 376 -5.82 -9.43 17.15
CA VAL A 376 -5.67 -9.98 15.80
C VAL A 376 -5.44 -8.86 14.79
N ILE A 377 -6.24 -7.79 14.86
CA ILE A 377 -6.11 -6.65 13.96
C ILE A 377 -4.78 -5.90 14.18
N PHE A 378 -4.32 -5.79 15.43
CA PHE A 378 -3.01 -5.21 15.75
C PHE A 378 -1.90 -6.01 15.06
N SER A 379 -1.95 -7.33 15.16
CA SER A 379 -0.99 -8.23 14.52
C SER A 379 -0.98 -8.06 12.99
N ILE A 380 -2.16 -7.97 12.37
CA ILE A 380 -2.28 -7.71 10.93
C ILE A 380 -1.70 -6.34 10.57
N SER A 381 -1.98 -5.29 11.35
CA SER A 381 -1.44 -3.95 11.09
C SER A 381 0.08 -3.87 11.23
N PHE A 382 0.68 -4.65 12.14
CA PHE A 382 2.14 -4.76 12.24
C PHE A 382 2.72 -5.37 10.98
N LEU A 383 2.11 -6.43 10.43
CA LEU A 383 2.54 -7.04 9.17
C LEU A 383 2.38 -6.09 7.98
N LEU A 384 1.27 -5.34 7.92
CA LEU A 384 1.06 -4.31 6.89
C LEU A 384 2.12 -3.21 6.99
N TYR A 385 2.42 -2.73 8.19
CA TYR A 385 3.42 -1.69 8.38
C TYR A 385 4.85 -2.18 8.14
N LEU A 386 5.16 -3.42 8.51
CA LEU A 386 6.40 -4.11 8.15
C LEU A 386 6.56 -4.14 6.64
N LEU A 387 5.52 -4.56 5.90
CA LEU A 387 5.55 -4.57 4.43
C LEU A 387 5.84 -3.19 3.85
N VAL A 388 5.17 -2.14 4.35
CA VAL A 388 5.36 -0.77 3.89
C VAL A 388 6.79 -0.32 4.14
N THR A 389 7.28 -0.45 5.36
CA THR A 389 8.63 -0.01 5.75
C THR A 389 9.72 -0.83 5.06
N THR A 390 9.56 -2.14 4.88
CA THR A 390 10.51 -2.97 4.11
C THR A 390 10.58 -2.53 2.65
N ASN A 391 9.45 -2.23 1.99
CA ASN A 391 9.46 -1.76 0.60
C ASN A 391 10.14 -0.38 0.46
N ILE A 392 9.88 0.53 1.40
CA ILE A 392 10.52 1.85 1.42
C ILE A 392 12.03 1.70 1.64
N ASN A 393 12.46 0.91 2.62
CA ASN A 393 13.87 0.68 2.90
C ASN A 393 14.58 -0.03 1.74
N LEU A 394 13.92 -1.00 1.08
CA LEU A 394 14.43 -1.62 -0.13
C LEU A 394 14.64 -0.59 -1.24
N TYR A 395 13.69 0.32 -1.45
CA TYR A 395 13.82 1.39 -2.43
C TYR A 395 15.01 2.29 -2.12
N LEU A 396 15.13 2.75 -0.87
CA LEU A 396 16.23 3.61 -0.42
C LEU A 396 17.59 2.91 -0.57
N HIS A 397 17.68 1.65 -0.18
CA HIS A 397 18.91 0.86 -0.31
C HIS A 397 19.36 0.73 -1.77
N LEU A 398 18.43 0.39 -2.68
CA LEU A 398 18.73 0.23 -4.11
C LEU A 398 19.02 1.56 -4.83
N THR A 399 18.68 2.69 -4.22
CA THR A 399 18.92 4.02 -4.80
C THR A 399 20.05 4.80 -4.11
N ARG A 400 20.56 4.32 -2.97
CA ARG A 400 21.64 4.94 -2.18
C ARG A 400 22.90 5.19 -3.01
N ASP A 401 23.35 4.22 -3.80
CA ASP A 401 24.61 4.32 -4.57
C ASP A 401 24.54 5.23 -5.80
N ARG A 402 23.36 5.77 -6.11
CA ARG A 402 23.14 6.61 -7.30
C ARG A 402 23.16 8.11 -7.01
N ASN A 403 23.33 8.51 -5.75
CA ASN A 403 23.31 9.91 -5.34
C ASN A 403 24.75 10.41 -5.06
N PRO A 404 25.37 11.19 -5.98
CA PRO A 404 26.79 11.55 -5.90
C PRO A 404 27.16 12.29 -4.60
N ALA A 405 26.28 13.18 -4.12
CA ALA A 405 26.47 13.93 -2.88
C ALA A 405 26.50 13.04 -1.63
N GLN A 406 25.78 11.92 -1.65
CA GLN A 406 25.75 10.96 -0.54
C GLN A 406 26.90 9.96 -0.62
N GLN A 407 27.49 9.78 -1.80
CA GLN A 407 28.74 9.05 -2.00
C GLN A 407 29.95 9.79 -1.41
N GLU A 408 30.02 11.11 -1.57
CA GLU A 408 31.05 11.94 -0.92
C GLU A 408 30.92 11.90 0.60
N GLN A 409 29.70 12.10 1.12
CA GLN A 409 29.46 12.08 2.57
C GLN A 409 29.76 10.71 3.22
N ASN A 410 29.47 9.60 2.52
CA ASN A 410 29.83 8.26 2.99
C ASN A 410 31.36 8.04 2.98
N LYS A 411 32.07 8.53 1.94
CA LYS A 411 33.54 8.45 1.89
C LYS A 411 34.19 9.24 3.03
N ASP A 412 33.65 10.42 3.34
CA ASP A 412 34.14 11.23 4.46
C ASP A 412 33.90 10.52 5.80
N THR A 413 32.75 9.87 5.96
CA THR A 413 32.41 9.12 7.17
C THR A 413 33.28 7.87 7.33
N GLU A 414 33.54 7.13 6.24
CA GLU A 414 34.46 5.99 6.23
C GLU A 414 35.90 6.43 6.51
N MET A 415 36.37 7.53 5.91
CA MET A 415 37.70 8.09 6.22
C MET A 415 37.82 8.48 7.70
N GLN A 416 36.83 9.14 8.28
CA GLN A 416 36.83 9.49 9.71
C GLN A 416 36.80 8.26 10.63
N GLN A 417 36.20 7.15 10.18
CA GLN A 417 36.22 5.90 10.92
C GLN A 417 37.58 5.21 10.83
N TYR A 418 38.20 5.19 9.65
CA TYR A 418 39.57 4.71 9.46
C TYR A 418 40.58 5.52 10.29
N GLU A 419 40.46 6.85 10.29
CA GLU A 419 41.33 7.73 11.06
C GLU A 419 41.22 7.46 12.56
N ARG A 420 40.00 7.29 13.09
CA ARG A 420 39.79 6.87 14.50
C ARG A 420 40.41 5.52 14.82
N LEU A 421 40.20 4.51 13.97
CA LEU A 421 40.78 3.18 14.18
C LEU A 421 42.31 3.22 14.15
N SER A 422 42.89 4.02 13.25
CA SER A 422 44.35 4.20 13.15
C SER A 422 44.94 4.87 14.39
N LEU A 423 44.24 5.85 14.97
CA LEU A 423 44.65 6.52 16.21
C LEU A 423 44.55 5.57 17.41
N GLU A 424 43.49 4.75 17.47
CA GLU A 424 43.35 3.72 18.51
C GLU A 424 44.44 2.64 18.38
N GLU A 425 44.80 2.23 17.18
CA GLU A 425 45.87 1.25 16.94
C GLU A 425 47.26 1.82 17.26
N SER A 426 47.54 3.07 16.88
CA SER A 426 48.76 3.78 17.25
C SER A 426 48.88 3.99 18.77
N SER A 427 47.76 4.15 19.48
CA SER A 427 47.76 4.26 20.95
C SER A 427 48.01 2.93 21.67
N ARG A 428 47.82 1.79 20.98
CA ARG A 428 48.01 0.44 21.53
C ARG A 428 49.39 -0.14 21.27
N GLN A 429 50.22 0.45 20.40
CA GLN A 429 51.60 0.02 20.24
C GLN A 429 52.46 0.58 21.40
N PRO A 430 53.10 -0.28 22.21
CA PRO A 430 54.08 0.20 23.18
C PRO A 430 55.32 0.72 22.44
N HIS A 431 55.84 1.88 22.88
CA HIS A 431 57.12 2.42 22.44
C HIS A 431 58.21 1.34 22.54
N GLU A 432 58.63 0.76 21.41
CA GLU A 432 59.90 0.03 21.37
C GLU A 432 61.02 1.07 21.52
N THR A 433 61.53 1.19 22.74
CA THR A 433 62.82 1.83 22.99
C THR A 433 63.89 1.02 22.29
N ILE A 434 64.34 1.50 21.13
CA ILE A 434 65.58 1.11 20.49
C ILE A 434 66.71 1.53 21.44
N PHE A 435 67.21 0.59 22.25
CA PHE A 435 68.42 0.78 23.03
C PHE A 435 69.64 0.64 22.13
N ASP A 436 70.52 1.65 22.20
CA ASP A 436 71.80 1.77 21.51
C ASP A 436 72.66 0.49 21.60
N ALA A 437 73.03 -0.04 20.44
CA ALA A 437 74.13 -0.99 20.29
C ALA A 437 75.24 -0.29 19.51
N ALA A 438 76.03 0.55 20.20
CA ALA A 438 77.28 1.07 19.70
C ALA A 438 78.20 1.47 20.86
N GLU A 439 78.99 0.51 21.37
CA GLU A 439 80.40 0.72 21.72
C GLU A 439 81.06 -0.62 22.09
N HIS A 440 81.67 -1.25 21.09
CA HIS A 440 82.80 -2.16 21.26
C HIS A 440 84.01 -1.49 20.62
N GLN A 441 84.87 -0.89 21.43
CA GLN A 441 86.33 -0.87 21.22
C GLN A 441 87.05 -0.69 22.55
#